data_AF-A0A150P579-F1
#
_entry.id   AF-A0A150P579-F1
#
_cell.length_a   1.000
_cell.length_b   1.000
_cell.length_c   1.000
_cell.angle_alpha   90.00
_cell.angle_beta   90.00
_cell.angle_gamma   90.00
#
_symmetry.space_group_name_H-M   'P 1'
#
loop_
_entity.id
_entity.type
_entity.pdbx_description
1 polymer ?
#
loop_
_entity_poly.entity_id
_entity_poly.type
_entity_poly.pdbx_seq_one_letter_code
_entity_poly.pdbx_strand_id
1 'polypeptide(L)'
;MLGPSLRTGLLLLGALLAALPGCEDADVFIPLPEQSGPAGVLDGTVTYSGPRPCTRDGRVVGAAIVLGFDTRLLPPPEGLGTSASSIDVIPGDELFGGLGAALDHAPDGALRCPAPDDPPVTVSATWRLSPLPAGTYQVRGFYDHDGDFDPTFSIANLPSRGDVAGGAIENAAEALGGAAPRYREITLAAPIPATGARVSGIAVTLGLPLPLERPVFHVAEVLAPPSGVTQGEREVVMASDFQLGVFSPADPAGTEASLLRLRLAAGVPQREVASAAARPLSLPVGGEAAPAFTYARQDVNGDGEIDGDDHVPDSARIPALFPVSVFSKLEGEDALASQAAPAVLIQGLTIYEDLVTTATLGAQPLDEPKESAIVGVRPAALCMHPTDPARGGVLVISRAQDGEGNDIIPEGDAAEVEAALSRQFGRAITIAYGCLPEGRYALSLVYGTGQAWTVPNE
;
A
#
# COMPACT_ATOMS: atom_id res chain seq x y z
N MET A 1 48.20 -43.91 43.49
CA MET A 1 48.89 -42.77 42.84
C MET A 1 49.66 -43.32 41.66
N LEU A 2 49.44 -42.72 40.48
CA LEU A 2 50.01 -43.06 39.16
C LEU A 2 49.67 -44.46 38.62
N GLY A 3 48.90 -44.47 37.54
CA GLY A 3 48.65 -45.64 36.68
C GLY A 3 48.01 -45.17 35.36
N PRO A 4 48.29 -45.81 34.22
CA PRO A 4 48.77 -45.11 33.03
C PRO A 4 47.78 -45.04 31.87
N SER A 5 48.02 -44.04 31.02
CA SER A 5 47.50 -43.90 29.66
C SER A 5 48.07 -44.99 28.74
N LEU A 6 47.21 -45.65 27.95
CA LEU A 6 47.61 -46.36 26.73
C LEU A 6 46.42 -46.59 25.76
N ARG A 7 46.54 -45.91 24.61
CA ARG A 7 46.27 -46.37 23.24
C ARG A 7 44.87 -46.78 22.76
N THR A 8 44.38 -45.97 21.82
CA THR A 8 44.10 -46.32 20.41
C THR A 8 43.13 -47.46 20.09
N GLY A 9 41.96 -47.09 19.55
CA GLY A 9 41.11 -47.88 18.63
C GLY A 9 40.13 -46.90 17.97
N LEU A 10 40.41 -46.34 16.80
CA LEU A 10 40.16 -46.83 15.43
C LEU A 10 38.68 -47.03 15.07
N LEU A 11 38.29 -46.33 13.98
CA LEU A 11 37.20 -46.54 13.02
C LEU A 11 35.83 -45.86 13.21
N LEU A 12 35.68 -44.74 12.48
CA LEU A 12 34.71 -44.54 11.39
C LEU A 12 33.27 -45.06 11.61
N LEU A 13 32.34 -44.14 11.88
CA LEU A 13 31.06 -44.02 11.17
C LEU A 13 30.35 -42.72 11.58
N GLY A 14 29.80 -41.99 10.61
CA GLY A 14 28.75 -41.00 10.88
C GLY A 14 29.13 -39.54 10.67
N ALA A 15 29.50 -39.17 9.45
CA ALA A 15 29.18 -37.84 8.95
C ALA A 15 27.64 -37.72 8.90
N LEU A 16 27.03 -36.97 9.82
CA LEU A 16 25.70 -36.37 9.67
C LEU A 16 25.47 -35.42 10.87
N LEU A 17 25.05 -34.18 10.58
CA LEU A 17 24.72 -33.03 11.48
C LEU A 17 25.70 -31.85 11.41
N ALA A 18 25.90 -31.33 10.22
CA ALA A 18 26.28 -29.93 9.98
C ALA A 18 25.45 -29.40 8.82
N ALA A 19 24.19 -29.06 9.09
CA ALA A 19 23.32 -28.22 8.26
C ALA A 19 21.98 -28.04 9.01
N LEU A 20 21.99 -27.25 10.09
CA LEU A 20 20.80 -26.49 10.43
C LEU A 20 20.88 -25.24 9.54
N PRO A 21 19.87 -24.92 8.71
CA PRO A 21 19.78 -23.59 8.15
C PRO A 21 19.66 -22.65 9.35
N GLY A 22 20.68 -21.81 9.53
CA GLY A 22 20.54 -20.65 10.40
C GLY A 22 19.35 -19.85 9.90
N CYS A 23 18.54 -19.35 10.82
CA CYS A 23 17.61 -18.27 10.56
C CYS A 23 18.37 -17.19 9.79
N GLU A 24 18.13 -17.09 8.49
CA GLU A 24 18.44 -15.86 7.76
C GLU A 24 17.53 -14.80 8.38
N ASP A 25 18.13 -13.66 8.74
CA ASP A 25 17.38 -12.51 9.24
C ASP A 25 16.32 -12.16 8.19
N ALA A 26 15.07 -11.96 8.61
CA ALA A 26 14.05 -11.42 7.72
C ALA A 26 14.56 -10.08 7.18
N ASP A 27 14.53 -9.90 5.86
CA ASP A 27 14.92 -8.64 5.22
C ASP A 27 14.05 -7.52 5.83
N VAL A 28 14.66 -6.68 6.65
CA VAL A 28 13.95 -5.61 7.37
C VAL A 28 13.47 -4.60 6.34
N PHE A 29 12.16 -4.58 6.06
CA PHE A 29 11.53 -3.65 5.11
C PHE A 29 11.58 -2.18 5.56
N ILE A 30 11.90 -1.91 6.83
CA ILE A 30 12.27 -0.57 7.30
C ILE A 30 13.79 -0.45 7.30
N PRO A 31 14.41 0.11 6.24
CA PRO A 31 15.79 0.56 6.36
C PRO A 31 15.82 1.67 7.41
N LEU A 32 16.18 1.33 8.65
CA LEU A 32 16.58 2.32 9.64
C LEU A 32 17.85 2.96 9.08
N PRO A 33 17.83 4.23 8.66
CA PRO A 33 19.03 4.80 8.08
C PRO A 33 20.09 4.85 9.19
N GLU A 34 21.31 4.37 8.90
CA GLU A 34 22.49 4.63 9.72
C GLU A 34 22.79 6.15 9.68
N GLN A 35 22.01 6.94 10.42
CA GLN A 35 22.30 8.35 10.62
C GLN A 35 23.06 8.52 11.92
N SER A 36 24.38 8.34 11.84
CA SER A 36 25.29 8.97 12.80
C SER A 36 25.45 10.45 12.40
N GLY A 37 24.80 11.36 13.13
CA GLY A 37 24.86 12.80 12.85
C GLY A 37 23.75 13.61 13.54
N PRO A 38 23.73 14.95 13.36
CA PRO A 38 22.63 15.79 13.83
C PRO A 38 21.35 15.42 13.09
N ALA A 39 20.34 14.97 13.84
CA ALA A 39 19.08 14.50 13.28
C ALA A 39 17.93 15.50 13.52
N GLY A 40 16.97 15.49 12.61
CA GLY A 40 15.67 16.09 12.80
C GLY A 40 14.80 15.23 13.71
N VAL A 41 14.00 15.88 14.54
CA VAL A 41 13.03 15.25 15.45
C VAL A 41 11.67 15.90 15.25
N LEU A 42 10.66 15.08 15.05
CA LEU A 42 9.25 15.50 15.12
C LEU A 42 8.64 14.84 16.35
N ASP A 43 7.89 15.59 17.16
CA ASP A 43 7.18 15.03 18.31
C ASP A 43 5.92 15.81 18.66
N GLY A 44 5.08 15.15 19.45
CA GLY A 44 3.89 15.78 20.00
C GLY A 44 3.01 14.79 20.72
N THR A 45 1.71 14.92 20.49
CA THR A 45 0.68 14.13 21.18
C THR A 45 -0.17 13.41 20.15
N VAL A 46 -0.41 12.12 20.40
CA VAL A 46 -1.43 11.36 19.68
C VAL A 46 -2.66 11.32 20.56
N THR A 47 -3.81 11.61 19.97
CA THR A 47 -5.12 11.48 20.59
C THR A 47 -5.88 10.40 19.86
N TYR A 48 -6.20 9.32 20.56
CA TYR A 48 -7.07 8.26 20.07
C TYR A 48 -8.50 8.55 20.50
N SER A 49 -9.44 8.42 19.57
CA SER A 49 -10.88 8.51 19.81
C SER A 49 -11.59 7.41 19.05
N GLY A 50 -11.93 6.31 19.73
CA GLY A 50 -12.49 5.13 19.09
C GLY A 50 -12.98 4.08 20.08
N PRO A 51 -13.24 2.84 19.61
CA PRO A 51 -13.63 1.72 20.46
C PRO A 51 -12.67 1.50 21.63
N ARG A 52 -13.14 0.94 22.75
CA ARG A 52 -12.22 0.49 23.81
C ARG A 52 -11.32 -0.64 23.26
N PRO A 53 -10.09 -0.82 23.75
CA PRO A 53 -9.21 -1.84 23.21
C PRO A 53 -9.58 -3.23 23.76
N CYS A 54 -9.22 -4.29 23.04
CA CYS A 54 -9.21 -5.63 23.61
C CYS A 54 -8.08 -5.76 24.66
N THR A 55 -8.25 -6.69 25.60
CA THR A 55 -7.18 -7.09 26.52
C THR A 55 -6.90 -8.59 26.43
N ARG A 56 -5.64 -8.99 26.65
CA ARG A 56 -5.18 -10.38 26.71
C ARG A 56 -4.04 -10.47 27.72
N ASP A 57 -4.04 -11.49 28.57
CA ASP A 57 -3.01 -11.70 29.58
C ASP A 57 -2.76 -10.47 30.49
N GLY A 58 -3.83 -9.73 30.80
CA GLY A 58 -3.76 -8.52 31.64
C GLY A 58 -3.16 -7.29 30.95
N ARG A 59 -2.89 -7.36 29.64
CA ARG A 59 -2.38 -6.25 28.82
C ARG A 59 -3.39 -5.82 27.77
N VAL A 60 -3.27 -4.58 27.34
CA VAL A 60 -3.98 -4.05 26.18
C VAL A 60 -3.37 -4.63 24.90
N VAL A 61 -4.23 -5.10 24.00
CA VAL A 61 -3.83 -5.62 22.68
C VAL A 61 -3.55 -4.46 21.74
N GLY A 62 -2.48 -4.57 20.95
CA GLY A 62 -2.18 -3.62 19.89
C GLY A 62 -1.34 -2.42 20.33
N ALA A 63 -1.16 -1.49 19.40
CA ALA A 63 -0.35 -0.30 19.59
C ALA A 63 -0.81 0.84 18.66
N ALA A 64 -0.56 2.09 19.06
CA ALA A 64 -0.64 3.20 18.13
C ALA A 64 0.67 3.31 17.34
N ILE A 65 0.55 3.22 16.03
CA ILE A 65 1.63 3.34 15.06
C ILE A 65 1.62 4.76 14.49
N VAL A 66 2.73 5.47 14.63
CA VAL A 66 2.91 6.82 14.09
C VAL A 66 4.01 6.78 13.03
N LEU A 67 3.69 7.24 11.82
CA LEU A 67 4.54 7.14 10.63
C LEU A 67 4.81 8.53 10.06
N GLY A 68 6.09 8.82 9.80
CA GLY A 68 6.51 10.04 9.11
C GLY A 68 6.84 9.78 7.66
N PHE A 69 6.10 10.39 6.74
CA PHE A 69 6.34 10.28 5.29
C PHE A 69 6.93 11.57 4.75
N ASP A 70 8.03 11.48 4.02
CA ASP A 70 8.55 12.59 3.21
C ASP A 70 7.51 12.94 2.12
N THR A 71 7.15 14.20 1.96
CA THR A 71 6.11 14.59 0.97
C THR A 71 6.51 14.31 -0.48
N ARG A 72 7.79 14.06 -0.75
CA ARG A 72 8.26 13.62 -2.08
C ARG A 72 8.01 12.13 -2.34
N LEU A 73 7.78 11.36 -1.27
CA LEU A 73 7.63 9.90 -1.23
C LEU A 73 6.39 9.53 -0.40
N LEU A 74 5.26 10.21 -0.62
CA LEU A 74 3.99 9.81 0.00
C LEU A 74 3.60 8.40 -0.47
N PRO A 75 2.95 7.59 0.39
CA PRO A 75 2.43 6.31 -0.04
C PRO A 75 1.32 6.50 -1.09
N PRO A 76 1.06 5.48 -1.93
CA PRO A 76 -0.13 5.45 -2.77
C PRO A 76 -1.42 5.70 -1.94
N PRO A 77 -2.45 6.33 -2.53
CA PRO A 77 -2.53 6.78 -3.93
C PRO A 77 -1.85 8.14 -4.19
N GLU A 78 -1.44 8.89 -3.17
CA GLU A 78 -0.93 10.27 -3.33
C GLU A 78 0.54 10.34 -3.78
N GLY A 79 1.26 9.23 -3.78
CA GLY A 79 2.65 9.19 -4.20
C GLY A 79 3.17 7.79 -4.47
N LEU A 80 4.50 7.68 -4.45
CA LEU A 80 5.26 6.48 -4.87
C LEU A 80 6.07 5.85 -3.75
N GLY A 81 5.95 6.39 -2.54
CA GLY A 81 6.67 5.88 -1.38
C GLY A 81 6.15 4.50 -1.00
N THR A 82 7.06 3.60 -0.67
CA THR A 82 6.71 2.25 -0.19
C THR A 82 6.92 2.09 1.30
N SER A 83 7.55 3.07 1.97
CA SER A 83 7.87 3.02 3.39
C SER A 83 7.85 4.41 4.04
N ALA A 84 7.68 4.43 5.35
CA ALA A 84 7.84 5.64 6.15
C ALA A 84 9.32 5.98 6.34
N SER A 85 9.64 7.27 6.40
CA SER A 85 10.98 7.76 6.73
C SER A 85 11.37 7.54 8.19
N SER A 86 10.38 7.43 9.08
CA SER A 86 10.54 7.11 10.50
C SER A 86 9.22 6.56 11.05
N ILE A 87 9.32 5.74 12.10
CA ILE A 87 8.20 5.10 12.79
C ILE A 87 8.37 5.28 14.30
N ASP A 88 7.26 5.47 15.00
CA ASP A 88 7.16 5.35 16.44
C ASP A 88 5.99 4.43 16.80
N VAL A 89 6.14 3.67 17.88
CA VAL A 89 5.18 2.66 18.33
C VAL A 89 4.87 2.90 19.79
N ILE A 90 3.62 3.26 20.08
CA ILE A 90 3.14 3.46 21.45
C ILE A 90 2.32 2.23 21.85
N PRO A 91 2.79 1.41 22.80
CA PRO A 91 2.06 0.23 23.25
C PRO A 91 0.67 0.59 23.78
N GLY A 92 -0.32 -0.29 23.57
CA GLY A 92 -1.66 -0.09 24.10
C GLY A 92 -1.69 0.15 25.63
N ASP A 93 -0.82 -0.54 26.39
CA ASP A 93 -0.71 -0.35 27.84
C ASP A 93 -0.29 1.08 28.22
N GLU A 94 0.51 1.74 27.37
CA GLU A 94 0.90 3.14 27.57
C GLU A 94 -0.24 4.07 27.16
N LEU A 95 -0.80 3.89 25.96
CA LEU A 95 -1.84 4.75 25.41
C LEU A 95 -3.11 4.76 26.28
N PHE A 96 -3.51 3.58 26.77
CA PHE A 96 -4.73 3.40 27.58
C PHE A 96 -4.46 3.33 29.09
N GLY A 97 -3.22 3.54 29.54
CA GLY A 97 -2.85 3.42 30.96
C GLY A 97 -3.66 4.32 31.89
N GLY A 98 -4.20 5.44 31.39
CA GLY A 98 -5.10 6.34 32.13
C GLY A 98 -6.49 5.78 32.41
N LEU A 99 -6.94 4.72 31.72
CA LEU A 99 -8.26 4.13 31.93
C LEU A 99 -8.33 3.24 33.18
N GLY A 100 -7.20 2.64 33.59
CA GLY A 100 -7.11 1.83 34.80
C GLY A 100 -8.23 0.79 34.92
N ALA A 101 -9.08 0.94 35.94
CA ALA A 101 -10.18 0.01 36.23
C ALA A 101 -11.30 -0.03 35.16
N ALA A 102 -11.31 0.90 34.19
CA ALA A 102 -12.24 0.88 33.06
C ALA A 102 -11.84 -0.09 31.93
N LEU A 103 -10.65 -0.70 32.01
CA LEU A 103 -10.20 -1.74 31.11
C LEU A 103 -10.81 -3.10 31.51
N ASP A 104 -11.37 -3.80 30.53
CA ASP A 104 -12.04 -5.08 30.72
C ASP A 104 -11.05 -6.23 30.65
N HIS A 105 -10.48 -6.61 31.80
CA HIS A 105 -9.56 -7.76 31.90
C HIS A 105 -10.29 -9.08 32.19
N ALA A 106 -9.87 -10.16 31.52
CA ALA A 106 -10.30 -11.51 31.84
C ALA A 106 -9.43 -12.10 32.98
N PRO A 107 -10.02 -12.68 34.05
CA PRO A 107 -9.25 -13.25 35.17
C PRO A 107 -8.31 -14.40 34.79
N ASP A 108 -8.61 -15.09 33.69
CA ASP A 108 -7.86 -16.23 33.16
C ASP A 108 -6.87 -15.83 32.05
N GLY A 109 -6.74 -14.54 31.75
CA GLY A 109 -5.88 -14.03 30.67
C GLY A 109 -6.45 -14.18 29.27
N ALA A 110 -7.68 -14.70 29.11
CA ALA A 110 -8.31 -14.83 27.81
C ALA A 110 -8.47 -13.48 27.10
N LEU A 111 -8.52 -13.52 25.76
CA LEU A 111 -8.85 -12.34 24.96
C LEU A 111 -10.25 -11.84 25.34
N ARG A 112 -10.33 -10.57 25.72
CA ARG A 112 -11.59 -9.89 26.01
C ARG A 112 -11.66 -8.59 25.24
N CYS A 113 -12.64 -8.49 24.35
CA CYS A 113 -12.93 -7.29 23.60
C CYS A 113 -14.22 -6.64 24.13
N PRO A 114 -14.34 -5.30 24.08
CA PRO A 114 -15.58 -4.62 24.41
C PRO A 114 -16.72 -5.02 23.45
N ALA A 115 -17.96 -4.80 23.88
CA ALA A 115 -19.10 -4.98 23.01
C ALA A 115 -19.11 -3.88 21.93
N PRO A 116 -19.62 -4.17 20.71
CA PRO A 116 -19.64 -3.18 19.61
C PRO A 116 -20.39 -1.88 19.94
N ASP A 117 -21.34 -1.93 20.89
CA ASP A 117 -22.16 -0.81 21.34
C ASP A 117 -21.58 -0.07 22.56
N ASP A 118 -20.42 -0.49 23.06
CA ASP A 118 -19.77 0.19 24.19
C ASP A 118 -19.36 1.61 23.79
N PRO A 119 -19.51 2.60 24.70
CA PRO A 119 -19.11 3.97 24.43
C PRO A 119 -17.63 4.08 24.03
N PRO A 120 -17.29 4.92 23.03
CA PRO A 120 -15.91 5.15 22.64
C PRO A 120 -15.15 5.86 23.77
N VAL A 121 -13.83 5.73 23.74
CA VAL A 121 -12.91 6.39 24.67
C VAL A 121 -12.02 7.38 23.95
N THR A 122 -11.63 8.43 24.67
CA THR A 122 -10.61 9.38 24.23
C THR A 122 -9.42 9.30 25.17
N VAL A 123 -8.26 8.92 24.65
CA VAL A 123 -7.00 8.84 25.39
C VAL A 123 -5.89 9.52 24.61
N SER A 124 -4.76 9.79 25.26
CA SER A 124 -3.64 10.45 24.59
C SER A 124 -2.30 10.02 25.17
N ALA A 125 -1.28 9.99 24.31
CA ALA A 125 0.09 9.67 24.64
C ALA A 125 1.06 10.56 23.85
N THR A 126 2.34 10.55 24.23
CA THR A 126 3.38 11.27 23.49
C THR A 126 4.02 10.36 22.46
N TRP A 127 4.40 10.91 21.31
CA TRP A 127 5.15 10.20 20.27
C TRP A 127 6.37 11.00 19.83
N ARG A 128 7.33 10.33 19.18
CA ARG A 128 8.54 10.92 18.63
C ARG A 128 9.07 10.18 17.40
N LEU A 129 9.18 10.88 16.29
CA LEU A 129 9.83 10.41 15.06
C LEU A 129 11.27 10.95 14.97
N SER A 130 12.23 10.04 14.78
CA SER A 130 13.67 10.32 14.70
C SER A 130 14.42 9.06 14.26
N PRO A 131 15.59 9.17 13.62
CA PRO A 131 16.16 10.38 13.02
C PRO A 131 15.48 10.74 11.70
N LEU A 132 15.32 12.03 11.42
CA LEU A 132 14.79 12.52 10.13
C LEU A 132 15.79 13.47 9.44
N PRO A 133 16.03 13.33 8.12
CA PRO A 133 16.78 14.32 7.36
C PRO A 133 15.99 15.64 7.21
N ALA A 134 16.61 16.65 6.61
CA ALA A 134 15.88 17.86 6.23
C ALA A 134 14.87 17.50 5.12
N GLY A 135 13.66 18.06 5.22
CA GLY A 135 12.56 17.73 4.34
C GLY A 135 11.24 18.28 4.84
N THR A 136 10.18 18.06 4.07
CA THR A 136 8.80 18.30 4.49
C THR A 136 8.13 16.96 4.68
N TYR A 137 7.40 16.82 5.78
CA TYR A 137 6.82 15.55 6.21
C TYR A 137 5.32 15.65 6.43
N GLN A 138 4.61 14.56 6.15
CA GLN A 138 3.27 14.29 6.67
C GLN A 138 3.37 13.23 7.78
N VAL A 139 2.66 13.44 8.87
CA VAL A 139 2.54 12.44 9.95
C VAL A 139 1.18 11.77 9.83
N ARG A 140 1.19 10.47 9.59
CA ARG A 140 -0.01 9.61 9.53
C ARG A 140 0.12 8.53 10.61
N GLY A 141 -0.98 7.87 10.95
CA GLY A 141 -0.92 6.80 11.92
C GLY A 141 -2.23 6.04 12.04
N PHE A 142 -2.19 4.98 12.82
CA PHE A 142 -3.36 4.20 13.16
C PHE A 142 -3.15 3.49 14.49
N TYR A 143 -4.24 3.06 15.11
CA TYR A 143 -4.20 2.11 16.20
C TYR A 143 -4.48 0.72 15.63
N ASP A 144 -3.49 -0.16 15.72
CA ASP A 144 -3.61 -1.59 15.46
C ASP A 144 -4.46 -2.19 16.58
N HIS A 145 -5.69 -2.61 16.27
CA HIS A 145 -6.66 -3.01 17.27
C HIS A 145 -6.55 -4.49 17.66
N ASP A 146 -6.14 -5.35 16.74
CA ASP A 146 -6.10 -6.79 16.92
C ASP A 146 -4.68 -7.36 17.10
N GLY A 147 -3.66 -6.52 16.91
CA GLY A 147 -2.26 -6.85 17.15
C GLY A 147 -1.60 -7.55 15.95
N ASP A 148 -2.13 -7.35 14.75
CA ASP A 148 -1.67 -8.03 13.52
C ASP A 148 -0.68 -7.19 12.68
N PHE A 149 -0.37 -5.96 13.12
CA PHE A 149 0.64 -5.13 12.47
C PHE A 149 2.05 -5.59 12.81
N ASP A 150 2.86 -5.80 11.76
CA ASP A 150 4.30 -6.01 11.87
C ASP A 150 5.03 -5.13 10.87
N PRO A 151 5.86 -4.17 11.34
CA PRO A 151 6.59 -3.28 10.45
C PRO A 151 7.67 -3.99 9.63
N THR A 152 8.05 -5.21 9.98
CA THR A 152 9.13 -5.95 9.33
C THR A 152 8.68 -6.80 8.14
N PHE A 153 7.41 -7.18 8.08
CA PHE A 153 6.87 -8.03 7.01
C PHE A 153 5.92 -7.24 6.11
N SER A 154 6.15 -7.26 4.79
CA SER A 154 5.34 -6.47 3.84
C SER A 154 3.86 -6.87 3.84
N ILE A 155 3.56 -8.10 4.24
CA ILE A 155 2.18 -8.62 4.32
C ILE A 155 1.41 -8.06 5.52
N ALA A 156 2.11 -7.57 6.54
CA ALA A 156 1.57 -7.15 7.83
C ALA A 156 1.90 -5.69 8.18
N ASN A 157 2.53 -4.94 7.28
CA ASN A 157 2.99 -3.57 7.53
C ASN A 157 1.96 -2.48 7.21
N LEU A 158 0.67 -2.82 7.14
CA LEU A 158 -0.42 -1.91 6.83
C LEU A 158 -1.62 -2.22 7.72
N PRO A 159 -2.46 -1.21 8.04
CA PRO A 159 -3.60 -1.41 8.91
C PRO A 159 -4.67 -2.30 8.27
N SER A 160 -5.41 -2.99 9.12
CA SER A 160 -6.46 -3.94 8.75
C SER A 160 -7.85 -3.40 9.12
N ARG A 161 -8.88 -4.21 8.90
CA ARG A 161 -10.26 -3.84 9.24
C ARG A 161 -10.44 -3.71 10.74
N GLY A 162 -11.04 -2.61 11.18
CA GLY A 162 -11.28 -2.35 12.60
C GLY A 162 -10.18 -1.51 13.27
N ASP A 163 -9.02 -1.38 12.63
CA ASP A 163 -8.01 -0.41 13.03
C ASP A 163 -8.54 1.02 12.95
N VAL A 164 -7.98 1.91 13.77
CA VAL A 164 -8.44 3.30 13.85
C VAL A 164 -7.37 4.21 13.28
N ALA A 165 -7.56 4.66 12.05
CA ALA A 165 -6.62 5.50 11.31
C ALA A 165 -6.74 7.00 11.65
N GLY A 166 -5.72 7.75 11.22
CA GLY A 166 -5.71 9.20 11.24
C GLY A 166 -4.30 9.78 11.01
N GLY A 167 -4.04 10.94 11.61
CA GLY A 167 -2.78 11.65 11.38
C GLY A 167 -2.78 13.08 11.92
N ALA A 168 -1.77 13.85 11.54
CA ALA A 168 -1.73 15.30 11.74
C ALA A 168 -2.59 15.97 10.65
N ILE A 169 -3.90 16.11 10.93
CA ILE A 169 -4.92 16.54 9.95
C ILE A 169 -5.43 17.95 10.30
N GLU A 170 -5.57 18.80 9.29
CA GLU A 170 -6.06 20.18 9.44
C GLU A 170 -7.59 20.30 9.41
N ASN A 171 -8.29 19.35 8.79
CA ASN A 171 -9.75 19.27 8.64
C ASN A 171 -10.34 18.04 9.37
N ALA A 172 -9.92 17.78 10.61
CA ALA A 172 -10.29 16.55 11.31
C ALA A 172 -11.82 16.38 11.46
N ALA A 173 -12.57 17.47 11.66
CA ALA A 173 -14.02 17.41 11.81
C ALA A 173 -14.72 17.03 10.49
N GLU A 174 -14.28 17.60 9.36
CA GLU A 174 -14.79 17.27 8.03
C GLU A 174 -14.39 15.85 7.62
N ALA A 175 -13.16 15.43 7.95
CA ALA A 175 -12.68 14.08 7.66
C ALA A 175 -13.49 13.01 8.40
N LEU A 176 -13.86 13.26 9.66
CA LEU A 176 -14.80 12.40 10.40
C LEU A 176 -16.21 12.40 9.79
N GLY A 177 -16.57 13.46 9.05
CA GLY A 177 -17.81 13.55 8.27
C GLY A 177 -17.74 12.89 6.89
N GLY A 178 -16.60 12.30 6.52
CA GLY A 178 -16.39 11.61 5.24
C GLY A 178 -15.61 12.38 4.19
N ALA A 179 -15.15 13.61 4.47
CA ALA A 179 -14.28 14.35 3.55
C ALA A 179 -12.86 13.75 3.50
N ALA A 180 -12.13 13.99 2.42
CA ALA A 180 -10.73 13.59 2.33
C ALA A 180 -9.87 14.30 3.40
N PRO A 181 -8.97 13.58 4.12
CA PRO A 181 -8.10 14.19 5.12
C PRO A 181 -7.02 15.06 4.47
N ARG A 182 -6.89 16.30 4.95
CA ARG A 182 -5.82 17.25 4.60
C ARG A 182 -4.72 17.17 5.65
N TYR A 183 -3.66 16.43 5.31
CA TYR A 183 -2.51 16.29 6.20
C TYR A 183 -1.69 17.57 6.24
N ARG A 184 -1.33 17.99 7.45
CA ARG A 184 -0.45 19.13 7.68
C ARG A 184 0.96 18.80 7.22
N GLU A 185 1.53 19.70 6.43
CA GLU A 185 2.94 19.65 6.06
C GLU A 185 3.83 20.22 7.17
N ILE A 186 4.87 19.47 7.55
CA ILE A 186 5.77 19.80 8.66
C ILE A 186 7.20 19.84 8.14
N THR A 187 7.80 21.03 8.13
CA THR A 187 9.13 21.24 7.54
C THR A 187 10.25 21.16 8.59
N LEU A 188 11.24 20.31 8.32
CA LEU A 188 12.57 20.34 8.92
C LEU A 188 13.52 21.07 7.96
N ALA A 189 13.84 22.33 8.27
CA ALA A 189 14.63 23.18 7.39
C ALA A 189 16.05 22.65 7.13
N ALA A 190 16.49 22.78 5.88
CA ALA A 190 17.87 22.50 5.48
C ALA A 190 18.76 23.77 5.64
N PRO A 191 20.04 23.61 6.04
CA PRO A 191 20.64 22.39 6.57
C PRO A 191 20.21 22.14 8.03
N ILE A 192 20.17 20.87 8.46
CA ILE A 192 19.99 20.55 9.89
C ILE A 192 21.22 21.06 10.66
N PRO A 193 21.05 21.89 11.72
CA PRO A 193 22.16 22.37 12.52
C PRO A 193 22.92 21.23 13.21
N ALA A 194 24.19 21.43 13.57
CA ALA A 194 24.99 20.43 14.28
C ALA A 194 24.38 19.99 15.63
N THR A 195 23.51 20.81 16.22
CA THR A 195 22.75 20.51 17.44
C THR A 195 21.48 19.68 17.20
N GLY A 196 21.17 19.35 15.96
CA GLY A 196 19.88 18.80 15.54
C GLY A 196 18.82 19.89 15.33
N ALA A 197 17.67 19.48 14.78
CA ALA A 197 16.48 20.31 14.62
C ALA A 197 15.28 19.58 15.25
N ARG A 198 14.35 20.33 15.86
CA ARG A 198 13.18 19.75 16.52
C ARG A 198 11.93 20.57 16.23
N VAL A 199 10.86 19.92 15.81
CA VAL A 199 9.52 20.50 15.70
C VAL A 199 8.62 19.74 16.68
N SER A 200 8.10 20.45 17.67
CA SER A 200 7.29 19.90 18.76
C SER A 200 5.84 20.38 18.71
N GLY A 201 4.97 19.70 19.47
CA GLY A 201 3.57 20.10 19.61
C GLY A 201 2.72 19.74 18.39
N ILE A 202 3.14 18.72 17.64
CA ILE A 202 2.38 18.20 16.52
C ILE A 202 1.25 17.33 17.08
N ALA A 203 0.00 17.74 16.84
CA ALA A 203 -1.17 16.95 17.22
C ALA A 203 -1.46 15.91 16.14
N VAL A 204 -1.57 14.64 16.55
CA VAL A 204 -2.04 13.53 15.72
C VAL A 204 -3.38 13.07 16.29
N THR A 205 -4.38 12.93 15.44
CA THR A 205 -5.69 12.40 15.85
C THR A 205 -5.96 11.10 15.12
N LEU A 206 -6.23 10.03 15.88
CA LEU A 206 -6.69 8.74 15.39
C LEU A 206 -8.17 8.60 15.74
N GLY A 207 -9.03 8.47 14.74
CA GLY A 207 -10.47 8.42 15.00
C GLY A 207 -11.33 7.91 13.86
N LEU A 208 -10.71 7.41 12.79
CA LEU A 208 -11.42 6.87 11.63
C LEU A 208 -11.29 5.34 11.62
N PRO A 209 -12.30 4.58 12.07
CA PRO A 209 -12.29 3.13 11.95
C PRO A 209 -12.22 2.72 10.48
N LEU A 210 -11.31 1.81 10.15
CA LEU A 210 -11.16 1.30 8.80
C LEU A 210 -12.20 0.19 8.55
N PRO A 211 -13.10 0.37 7.56
CA PRO A 211 -14.19 -0.57 7.34
C PRO A 211 -13.78 -1.79 6.52
N LEU A 212 -12.66 -1.71 5.80
CA LEU A 212 -12.21 -2.73 4.86
C LEU A 212 -11.03 -3.50 5.40
N GLU A 213 -10.91 -4.74 4.97
CA GLU A 213 -9.65 -5.49 5.08
C GLU A 213 -8.67 -5.01 4.01
N ARG A 214 -7.38 -5.32 4.14
CA ARG A 214 -6.44 -5.20 3.02
C ARG A 214 -6.98 -5.95 1.79
N PRO A 215 -6.77 -5.47 0.56
CA PRO A 215 -7.22 -6.15 -0.65
C PRO A 215 -6.35 -7.38 -0.94
N VAL A 216 -6.22 -8.33 -0.03
CA VAL A 216 -5.41 -9.55 -0.20
C VAL A 216 -5.87 -10.25 -1.47
N PHE A 217 -4.93 -10.55 -2.38
CA PHE A 217 -5.26 -11.18 -3.66
C PHE A 217 -4.15 -12.07 -4.20
N HIS A 218 -4.53 -12.89 -5.17
CA HIS A 218 -3.61 -13.53 -6.11
C HIS A 218 -4.14 -13.43 -7.55
N VAL A 219 -3.26 -13.52 -8.53
CA VAL A 219 -3.65 -13.61 -9.94
C VAL A 219 -4.21 -15.00 -10.21
N ALA A 220 -5.51 -15.08 -10.51
CA ALA A 220 -6.21 -16.33 -10.74
C ALA A 220 -6.15 -16.77 -12.21
N GLU A 221 -6.27 -15.82 -13.14
CA GLU A 221 -6.37 -16.10 -14.57
C GLU A 221 -5.92 -14.92 -15.42
N VAL A 222 -5.33 -15.19 -16.59
CA VAL A 222 -5.15 -14.22 -17.68
C VAL A 222 -6.30 -14.39 -18.66
N LEU A 223 -7.15 -13.36 -18.80
CA LEU A 223 -8.37 -13.44 -19.59
C LEU A 223 -8.09 -13.16 -21.07
N ALA A 224 -8.33 -14.18 -21.92
CA ALA A 224 -8.26 -14.10 -23.38
C ALA A 224 -7.05 -13.28 -23.86
N PRO A 225 -5.81 -13.77 -23.65
CA PRO A 225 -4.61 -12.98 -23.84
C PRO A 225 -4.55 -12.45 -25.29
N PRO A 226 -4.31 -11.14 -25.46
CA PRO A 226 -4.17 -10.56 -26.80
C PRO A 226 -2.94 -11.11 -27.51
N SER A 227 -2.89 -10.91 -28.83
CA SER A 227 -1.71 -11.32 -29.63
C SER A 227 -0.44 -10.68 -29.07
N GLY A 228 0.63 -11.46 -28.91
CA GLY A 228 1.90 -10.99 -28.34
C GLY A 228 2.00 -11.09 -26.81
N VAL A 229 0.99 -11.64 -26.14
CA VAL A 229 1.07 -12.03 -24.72
C VAL A 229 1.31 -13.53 -24.60
N THR A 230 2.28 -13.92 -23.77
CA THR A 230 2.50 -15.33 -23.40
C THR A 230 2.33 -15.51 -21.90
N GLN A 231 1.57 -16.53 -21.51
CA GLN A 231 1.34 -16.88 -20.11
C GLN A 231 2.20 -18.10 -19.73
N GLY A 232 3.03 -17.94 -18.71
CA GLY A 232 3.72 -19.03 -18.02
C GLY A 232 2.96 -19.46 -16.76
N GLU A 233 3.50 -20.43 -16.01
CA GLU A 233 2.90 -20.92 -14.77
C GLU A 233 2.86 -19.85 -13.66
N ARG A 234 3.82 -18.91 -13.68
CA ARG A 234 4.01 -17.88 -12.65
C ARG A 234 4.24 -16.48 -13.20
N GLU A 235 4.14 -16.31 -14.52
CA GLU A 235 4.45 -15.04 -15.17
C GLU A 235 3.53 -14.79 -16.36
N VAL A 236 3.35 -13.51 -16.65
CA VAL A 236 2.65 -13.04 -17.85
C VAL A 236 3.61 -12.11 -18.56
N VAL A 237 3.95 -12.45 -19.80
CA VAL A 237 4.91 -11.70 -20.60
C VAL A 237 4.16 -10.95 -21.68
N MET A 238 4.40 -9.64 -21.75
CA MET A 238 3.85 -8.72 -22.74
C MET A 238 5.03 -8.06 -23.48
N ALA A 239 4.91 -7.92 -24.79
CA ALA A 239 5.92 -7.21 -25.59
C ALA A 239 6.06 -5.75 -25.14
N SER A 240 7.28 -5.21 -25.13
CA SER A 240 7.52 -3.81 -24.75
C SER A 240 6.92 -2.81 -25.75
N ASP A 241 6.70 -3.23 -26.99
CA ASP A 241 6.07 -2.44 -28.06
C ASP A 241 4.61 -2.85 -28.33
N PHE A 242 3.95 -3.46 -27.32
CA PHE A 242 2.58 -3.96 -27.38
C PHE A 242 1.61 -2.92 -27.97
N GLN A 243 0.84 -3.33 -28.97
CA GLN A 243 -0.14 -2.48 -29.65
C GLN A 243 -1.55 -2.98 -29.32
N LEU A 244 -2.41 -2.07 -28.85
CA LEU A 244 -3.83 -2.36 -28.67
C LEU A 244 -4.46 -2.63 -30.05
N GLY A 245 -5.33 -3.63 -30.14
CA GLY A 245 -6.12 -3.85 -31.35
C GLY A 245 -7.02 -2.65 -31.63
N VAL A 246 -7.81 -2.28 -30.62
CA VAL A 246 -8.71 -1.13 -30.58
C VAL A 246 -8.55 -0.41 -29.23
N PHE A 247 -8.51 0.91 -29.26
CA PHE A 247 -8.65 1.74 -28.07
C PHE A 247 -9.61 2.90 -28.38
N SER A 248 -10.85 2.76 -27.92
CA SER A 248 -11.91 3.72 -28.22
C SER A 248 -12.91 3.81 -27.07
N PRO A 249 -13.08 5.00 -26.46
CA PRO A 249 -14.15 5.24 -25.48
C PRO A 249 -15.56 5.00 -26.06
N ALA A 250 -15.71 4.99 -27.39
CA ALA A 250 -16.96 4.68 -28.07
C ALA A 250 -17.18 3.16 -28.29
N ASP A 251 -16.13 2.35 -28.15
CA ASP A 251 -16.17 0.89 -28.17
C ASP A 251 -15.50 0.30 -26.92
N PRO A 252 -16.15 0.40 -25.73
CA PRO A 252 -15.61 -0.16 -24.50
C PRO A 252 -15.40 -1.68 -24.57
N ALA A 253 -16.23 -2.42 -25.32
CA ALA A 253 -16.07 -3.87 -25.46
C ALA A 253 -14.82 -4.23 -26.28
N GLY A 254 -14.59 -3.56 -27.42
CA GLY A 254 -13.39 -3.74 -28.23
C GLY A 254 -12.12 -3.27 -27.53
N THR A 255 -12.21 -2.16 -26.78
CA THR A 255 -11.13 -1.67 -25.91
C THR A 255 -10.76 -2.70 -24.86
N GLU A 256 -11.75 -3.23 -24.13
CA GLU A 256 -11.52 -4.25 -23.11
C GLU A 256 -10.88 -5.52 -23.71
N ALA A 257 -11.37 -5.99 -24.86
CA ALA A 257 -10.81 -7.16 -25.52
C ALA A 257 -9.37 -6.97 -26.01
N SER A 258 -8.93 -5.73 -26.20
CA SER A 258 -7.58 -5.37 -26.62
C SER A 258 -6.58 -5.31 -25.47
N LEU A 259 -7.05 -5.15 -24.23
CA LEU A 259 -6.20 -5.08 -23.04
C LEU A 259 -5.69 -6.47 -22.65
N LEU A 260 -4.46 -6.52 -22.11
CA LEU A 260 -4.06 -7.63 -21.28
C LEU A 260 -4.89 -7.59 -19.99
N ARG A 261 -5.77 -8.56 -19.76
CA ARG A 261 -6.65 -8.60 -18.59
C ARG A 261 -6.24 -9.69 -17.61
N LEU A 262 -6.18 -9.32 -16.34
CA LEU A 262 -5.92 -10.22 -15.22
C LEU A 262 -7.18 -10.32 -14.37
N ARG A 263 -7.65 -11.55 -14.14
CA ARG A 263 -8.64 -11.84 -13.10
C ARG A 263 -7.90 -12.11 -11.80
N LEU A 264 -8.20 -11.31 -10.80
CA LEU A 264 -7.69 -11.43 -9.45
C LEU A 264 -8.74 -12.12 -8.59
N ALA A 265 -8.35 -13.09 -7.77
CA ALA A 265 -9.21 -13.67 -6.77
C ALA A 265 -8.82 -13.12 -5.39
N ALA A 266 -9.82 -12.83 -4.57
CA ALA A 266 -9.60 -12.35 -3.22
C ALA A 266 -9.01 -13.47 -2.34
N GLY A 267 -8.10 -13.09 -1.45
CA GLY A 267 -7.34 -14.02 -0.61
C GLY A 267 -6.17 -14.69 -1.33
N VAL A 268 -5.70 -15.79 -0.73
CA VAL A 268 -4.58 -16.61 -1.23
C VAL A 268 -5.10 -17.84 -1.98
N PRO A 269 -4.27 -18.52 -2.79
CA PRO A 269 -4.64 -19.78 -3.40
C PRO A 269 -5.18 -20.79 -2.36
N GLN A 270 -6.21 -21.58 -2.73
CA GLN A 270 -6.91 -22.48 -1.80
C GLN A 270 -5.97 -23.42 -1.01
N ARG A 271 -4.86 -23.85 -1.62
CA ARG A 271 -3.85 -24.73 -1.01
C ARG A 271 -3.02 -24.04 0.08
N GLU A 272 -3.01 -22.71 0.11
CA GLU A 272 -2.21 -21.87 1.02
C GLU A 272 -3.03 -21.32 2.19
N VAL A 273 -4.37 -21.34 2.11
CA VAL A 273 -5.29 -20.78 3.13
C VAL A 273 -4.95 -21.23 4.55
N ALA A 274 -4.75 -22.53 4.77
CA ALA A 274 -4.46 -23.06 6.10
C ALA A 274 -3.11 -22.57 6.67
N SER A 275 -2.10 -22.43 5.81
CA SER A 275 -0.78 -21.94 6.20
C SER A 275 -0.79 -20.43 6.44
N ALA A 276 -1.48 -19.68 5.57
CA ALA A 276 -1.62 -18.23 5.65
C ALA A 276 -2.44 -17.78 6.89
N ALA A 277 -3.46 -18.54 7.28
CA ALA A 277 -4.23 -18.27 8.50
C ALA A 277 -3.49 -18.65 9.81
N ALA A 278 -2.45 -19.48 9.72
CA ALA A 278 -1.67 -19.88 10.89
C ALA A 278 -0.66 -18.81 11.31
N ARG A 279 -0.25 -18.83 12.58
CA ARG A 279 0.89 -18.02 13.04
C ARG A 279 2.18 -18.43 12.30
N PRO A 280 3.07 -17.49 11.98
CA PRO A 280 3.05 -16.08 12.40
C PRO A 280 2.23 -15.15 11.49
N LEU A 281 1.80 -15.60 10.31
CA LEU A 281 1.18 -14.72 9.30
C LEU A 281 -0.22 -14.26 9.70
N SER A 282 -1.03 -15.17 10.26
CA SER A 282 -2.37 -14.89 10.78
C SER A 282 -3.28 -14.10 9.83
N LEU A 283 -3.14 -14.30 8.52
CA LEU A 283 -3.89 -13.58 7.51
C LEU A 283 -5.39 -13.93 7.58
N PRO A 284 -6.29 -12.96 7.34
CA PRO A 284 -7.73 -13.14 7.39
C PRO A 284 -8.27 -13.85 6.13
N VAL A 285 -7.69 -14.99 5.74
CA VAL A 285 -7.93 -15.68 4.46
C VAL A 285 -8.93 -16.83 4.52
N GLY A 286 -9.72 -16.94 5.61
CA GLY A 286 -10.73 -17.99 5.77
C GLY A 286 -11.84 -17.67 6.78
N GLY A 287 -12.97 -18.38 6.67
CA GLY A 287 -14.14 -18.18 7.52
C GLY A 287 -14.95 -16.91 7.17
N GLU A 288 -15.65 -16.33 8.14
CA GLU A 288 -16.43 -15.09 7.98
C GLU A 288 -15.55 -13.85 7.67
N ALA A 289 -14.24 -13.94 7.93
CA ALA A 289 -13.29 -12.85 7.70
C ALA A 289 -12.67 -12.86 6.30
N ALA A 290 -13.06 -13.81 5.43
CA ALA A 290 -12.43 -14.00 4.12
C ALA A 290 -12.35 -12.67 3.32
N PRO A 291 -11.22 -12.40 2.63
CA PRO A 291 -11.03 -11.13 1.96
C PRO A 291 -11.99 -11.03 0.79
N ALA A 292 -12.46 -9.82 0.54
CA ALA A 292 -13.27 -9.49 -0.62
C ALA A 292 -12.82 -8.12 -1.15
N PHE A 293 -13.04 -7.90 -2.44
CA PHE A 293 -12.84 -6.60 -3.05
C PHE A 293 -14.05 -5.72 -2.82
N THR A 294 -13.83 -4.48 -2.40
CA THR A 294 -14.86 -3.45 -2.37
C THR A 294 -14.48 -2.36 -3.35
N TYR A 295 -15.41 -1.97 -4.21
CA TYR A 295 -15.13 -0.93 -5.20
C TYR A 295 -15.57 0.42 -4.66
N ALA A 296 -14.92 1.48 -5.12
CA ALA A 296 -15.38 2.84 -4.88
C ALA A 296 -14.93 3.70 -6.04
N ARG A 297 -15.61 4.82 -6.28
CA ARG A 297 -15.09 5.84 -7.20
C ARG A 297 -13.98 6.61 -6.52
N GLN A 298 -13.01 7.06 -7.30
CA GLN A 298 -11.96 7.96 -6.85
C GLN A 298 -12.44 9.40 -7.08
N ASP A 299 -12.20 10.29 -6.11
CA ASP A 299 -12.21 11.73 -6.33
C ASP A 299 -10.83 12.10 -6.89
N VAL A 300 -10.67 12.10 -8.21
CA VAL A 300 -9.35 12.30 -8.86
C VAL A 300 -9.01 13.77 -9.04
N ASN A 301 -10.03 14.64 -9.07
CA ASN A 301 -9.85 16.07 -9.24
C ASN A 301 -9.64 16.78 -7.88
N GLY A 302 -9.97 16.12 -6.76
CA GLY A 302 -9.79 16.56 -5.39
C GLY A 302 -10.78 17.64 -4.94
N ASP A 303 -11.94 17.74 -5.58
CA ASP A 303 -12.95 18.76 -5.27
C ASP A 303 -13.93 18.33 -4.15
N GLY A 304 -13.87 17.06 -3.74
CA GLY A 304 -14.70 16.48 -2.69
C GLY A 304 -16.08 16.00 -3.16
N GLU A 305 -16.37 16.09 -4.45
CA GLU A 305 -17.54 15.49 -5.09
C GLU A 305 -17.13 14.21 -5.83
N ILE A 306 -18.10 13.33 -6.10
CA ILE A 306 -17.87 12.11 -6.90
C ILE A 306 -18.78 12.22 -8.12
N ASP A 307 -18.20 12.60 -9.26
CA ASP A 307 -18.99 12.97 -10.43
C ASP A 307 -18.42 12.47 -11.77
N GLY A 308 -18.71 13.19 -12.87
CA GLY A 308 -18.28 12.84 -14.22
C GLY A 308 -16.86 13.29 -14.55
N ASP A 309 -16.29 14.20 -13.77
CA ASP A 309 -14.90 14.67 -13.89
C ASP A 309 -13.92 13.69 -13.21
N ASP A 310 -14.45 12.71 -12.47
CA ASP A 310 -13.73 11.64 -11.78
C ASP A 310 -13.46 10.40 -12.64
N HIS A 311 -12.67 10.62 -13.69
CA HIS A 311 -12.38 9.63 -14.70
C HIS A 311 -10.89 9.31 -14.84
N VAL A 312 -10.59 8.21 -15.51
CA VAL A 312 -9.21 7.88 -15.86
C VAL A 312 -8.65 8.91 -16.86
N PRO A 313 -7.35 9.24 -16.83
CA PRO A 313 -6.80 10.33 -17.66
C PRO A 313 -7.03 10.17 -19.16
N ASP A 314 -7.13 8.94 -19.65
CA ASP A 314 -7.25 8.56 -21.05
C ASP A 314 -8.70 8.38 -21.53
N SER A 315 -9.70 8.60 -20.68
CA SER A 315 -11.11 8.55 -21.09
C SER A 315 -12.05 9.22 -20.09
N ALA A 316 -12.73 10.28 -20.52
CA ALA A 316 -13.80 10.94 -19.75
C ALA A 316 -15.05 10.08 -19.50
N ARG A 317 -15.13 8.88 -20.10
CA ARG A 317 -16.28 7.97 -19.95
C ARG A 317 -16.05 6.87 -18.93
N ILE A 318 -14.80 6.64 -18.55
CA ILE A 318 -14.44 5.52 -17.70
C ILE A 318 -14.11 6.10 -16.32
N PRO A 319 -14.98 5.93 -15.30
CA PRO A 319 -14.70 6.45 -13.97
C PRO A 319 -13.44 5.82 -13.40
N ALA A 320 -12.69 6.58 -12.62
CA ALA A 320 -11.55 6.06 -11.88
C ALA A 320 -12.07 5.29 -10.65
N LEU A 321 -11.64 4.03 -10.50
CA LEU A 321 -12.14 3.14 -9.43
C LEU A 321 -11.04 2.69 -8.46
N PHE A 322 -11.42 2.54 -7.19
CA PHE A 322 -10.72 1.72 -6.21
C PHE A 322 -11.16 0.24 -6.31
N PRO A 323 -10.29 -0.72 -5.96
CA PRO A 323 -8.88 -0.51 -5.65
C PRO A 323 -8.09 -0.05 -6.89
N VAL A 324 -7.15 0.87 -6.70
CA VAL A 324 -6.21 1.28 -7.76
C VAL A 324 -5.27 0.11 -8.00
N SER A 325 -5.13 -0.31 -9.25
CA SER A 325 -4.13 -1.28 -9.67
C SER A 325 -2.88 -0.58 -10.16
N VAL A 326 -1.73 -0.91 -9.59
CA VAL A 326 -0.43 -0.34 -9.95
C VAL A 326 0.56 -1.46 -10.18
N PHE A 327 1.27 -1.43 -11.30
CA PHE A 327 2.38 -2.33 -11.58
C PHE A 327 3.69 -1.57 -11.39
N SER A 328 4.43 -1.89 -10.34
CA SER A 328 5.71 -1.25 -10.03
C SER A 328 6.84 -2.12 -10.51
N LYS A 329 7.77 -1.57 -11.30
CA LYS A 329 8.94 -2.32 -11.75
C LYS A 329 9.78 -2.81 -10.56
N LEU A 330 10.31 -4.02 -10.65
CA LEU A 330 11.19 -4.59 -9.64
C LEU A 330 12.66 -4.28 -9.97
N GLU A 331 13.48 -4.02 -8.95
CA GLU A 331 14.93 -3.99 -9.09
C GLU A 331 15.51 -5.39 -8.86
N GLY A 332 16.23 -5.95 -9.84
CA GLY A 332 16.82 -7.28 -9.74
C GLY A 332 15.82 -8.42 -9.98
N GLU A 333 16.16 -9.63 -9.51
CA GLU A 333 15.39 -10.82 -9.89
C GLU A 333 14.07 -10.99 -9.12
N ASP A 334 13.93 -10.61 -7.83
CA ASP A 334 12.68 -10.91 -7.10
C ASP A 334 12.30 -9.97 -5.92
N ALA A 335 13.11 -8.95 -5.59
CA ALA A 335 12.88 -8.18 -4.36
C ALA A 335 11.93 -6.98 -4.58
N LEU A 336 10.95 -6.81 -3.69
CA LEU A 336 10.19 -5.57 -3.52
C LEU A 336 11.11 -4.48 -2.96
N ALA A 337 12.00 -3.94 -3.79
CA ALA A 337 12.88 -2.85 -3.43
C ALA A 337 12.31 -1.50 -3.89
N SER A 338 12.47 -0.47 -3.06
CA SER A 338 12.18 0.92 -3.45
C SER A 338 13.06 1.31 -4.64
N GLN A 339 12.46 1.67 -5.77
CA GLN A 339 13.21 2.14 -6.94
C GLN A 339 13.85 3.50 -6.66
N ALA A 340 15.19 3.57 -6.70
CA ALA A 340 15.90 4.79 -6.36
C ALA A 340 15.79 5.86 -7.46
N ALA A 341 15.85 5.45 -8.74
CA ALA A 341 15.57 6.27 -9.92
C ALA A 341 15.89 5.53 -11.24
N PRO A 342 15.06 5.65 -12.30
CA PRO A 342 13.70 6.16 -12.27
C PRO A 342 12.75 5.13 -11.63
N ALA A 343 11.74 5.60 -10.90
CA ALA A 343 10.59 4.77 -10.58
C ALA A 343 9.75 4.58 -11.86
N VAL A 344 9.48 3.34 -12.21
CA VAL A 344 8.67 2.95 -13.37
C VAL A 344 7.41 2.27 -12.88
N LEU A 345 6.27 2.84 -13.28
CA LEU A 345 4.94 2.41 -12.86
C LEU A 345 4.05 2.26 -14.09
N ILE A 346 3.28 1.20 -14.16
CA ILE A 346 2.14 1.09 -15.09
C ILE A 346 0.89 1.16 -14.23
N GLN A 347 0.03 2.15 -14.46
CA GLN A 347 -1.26 2.18 -13.78
C GLN A 347 -2.22 1.26 -14.54
N GLY A 348 -2.74 0.24 -13.86
CA GLY A 348 -3.78 -0.60 -14.42
C GLY A 348 -5.11 0.15 -14.54
N LEU A 349 -6.05 -0.49 -15.22
CA LEU A 349 -7.45 -0.09 -15.29
C LEU A 349 -8.26 -1.10 -14.47
N THR A 350 -8.83 -0.63 -13.35
CA THR A 350 -9.72 -1.44 -12.52
C THR A 350 -11.11 -1.47 -13.17
N ILE A 351 -11.58 -2.66 -13.53
CA ILE A 351 -12.81 -2.88 -14.30
C ILE A 351 -13.87 -3.50 -13.38
N TYR A 352 -15.04 -2.86 -13.30
CA TYR A 352 -16.20 -3.36 -12.56
C TYR A 352 -17.07 -4.22 -13.49
N GLU A 353 -17.04 -5.54 -13.28
CA GLU A 353 -17.70 -6.59 -14.10
C GLU A 353 -17.18 -6.69 -15.54
N ASP A 354 -17.38 -5.63 -16.32
CA ASP A 354 -16.84 -5.42 -17.67
C ASP A 354 -16.74 -3.91 -17.95
N LEU A 355 -16.06 -3.52 -19.03
CA LEU A 355 -15.77 -2.12 -19.31
C LEU A 355 -17.01 -1.34 -19.75
N VAL A 356 -18.01 -2.03 -20.33
CA VAL A 356 -19.30 -1.42 -20.70
C VAL A 356 -20.05 -1.01 -19.45
N THR A 357 -20.15 -1.92 -18.48
CA THR A 357 -20.77 -1.71 -17.17
C THR A 357 -20.02 -0.64 -16.41
N THR A 358 -18.69 -0.70 -16.38
CA THR A 358 -17.82 0.33 -15.78
C THR A 358 -18.11 1.72 -16.34
N ALA A 359 -18.17 1.86 -17.68
CA ALA A 359 -18.43 3.14 -18.35
C ALA A 359 -19.87 3.67 -18.18
N THR A 360 -20.78 2.84 -17.69
CA THR A 360 -22.20 3.18 -17.48
C THR A 360 -22.59 3.25 -16.01
N LEU A 361 -21.62 3.11 -15.10
CA LEU A 361 -21.83 3.24 -13.67
C LEU A 361 -22.51 4.58 -13.35
N GLY A 362 -23.55 4.54 -12.53
CA GLY A 362 -24.19 5.72 -11.96
C GLY A 362 -23.52 6.16 -10.66
N ALA A 363 -24.13 7.13 -9.99
CA ALA A 363 -23.66 7.65 -8.69
C ALA A 363 -24.00 6.73 -7.49
N GLN A 364 -24.45 5.50 -7.73
CA GLN A 364 -24.70 4.57 -6.64
C GLN A 364 -23.39 4.14 -5.96
N PRO A 365 -23.38 3.96 -4.62
CA PRO A 365 -22.27 3.33 -3.93
C PRO A 365 -21.95 1.94 -4.50
N LEU A 366 -20.67 1.57 -4.50
CA LEU A 366 -20.16 0.28 -4.97
C LEU A 366 -19.68 -0.59 -3.79
N ASP A 367 -20.47 -0.62 -2.72
CA ASP A 367 -20.14 -1.21 -1.43
C ASP A 367 -20.33 -2.73 -1.36
N GLU A 368 -20.81 -3.37 -2.43
CA GLU A 368 -20.99 -4.82 -2.48
C GLU A 368 -19.63 -5.54 -2.54
N PRO A 369 -19.33 -6.43 -1.58
CA PRO A 369 -18.12 -7.23 -1.61
C PRO A 369 -18.08 -8.19 -2.82
N LYS A 370 -16.94 -8.25 -3.52
CA LYS A 370 -16.71 -9.15 -4.66
C LYS A 370 -15.59 -10.13 -4.38
N GLU A 371 -15.77 -11.39 -4.75
CA GLU A 371 -14.72 -12.44 -4.62
C GLU A 371 -13.62 -12.31 -5.69
N SER A 372 -13.85 -11.51 -6.73
CA SER A 372 -12.89 -11.31 -7.82
C SER A 372 -12.87 -9.88 -8.33
N ALA A 373 -11.73 -9.50 -8.90
CA ALA A 373 -11.54 -8.23 -9.57
C ALA A 373 -10.90 -8.41 -10.94
N ILE A 374 -11.17 -7.48 -11.86
CA ILE A 374 -10.58 -7.49 -13.20
C ILE A 374 -9.69 -6.25 -13.33
N VAL A 375 -8.46 -6.48 -13.73
CA VAL A 375 -7.47 -5.43 -14.00
C VAL A 375 -7.04 -5.52 -15.46
N GLY A 376 -7.24 -4.45 -16.22
CA GLY A 376 -6.66 -4.26 -17.54
C GLY A 376 -5.30 -3.59 -17.44
N VAL A 377 -4.24 -4.22 -17.98
CA VAL A 377 -2.92 -3.60 -18.08
C VAL A 377 -2.93 -2.61 -19.22
N ARG A 378 -2.69 -1.33 -18.92
CA ARG A 378 -2.54 -0.28 -19.93
C ARG A 378 -1.12 -0.31 -20.49
N PRO A 379 -0.92 -0.17 -21.81
CA PRO A 379 0.41 -0.12 -22.41
C PRO A 379 1.02 1.28 -22.30
N ALA A 380 1.03 1.81 -21.07
CA ALA A 380 1.59 3.11 -20.74
C ALA A 380 2.33 3.01 -19.40
N ALA A 381 3.58 3.50 -19.37
CA ALA A 381 4.43 3.48 -18.20
C ALA A 381 4.85 4.90 -17.80
N LEU A 382 4.57 5.27 -16.56
CA LEU A 382 5.01 6.51 -15.96
C LEU A 382 6.41 6.33 -15.37
N CYS A 383 7.37 7.10 -15.88
CA CYS A 383 8.76 7.08 -15.48
C CYS A 383 9.11 8.38 -14.75
N MET A 384 9.52 8.32 -13.49
CA MET A 384 9.73 9.50 -12.65
C MET A 384 10.99 9.38 -11.81
N HIS A 385 11.52 10.52 -11.34
CA HIS A 385 12.57 10.57 -10.31
C HIS A 385 11.93 10.90 -8.96
N PRO A 386 11.63 9.91 -8.08
CA PRO A 386 10.84 10.16 -6.87
C PRO A 386 11.47 11.22 -5.96
N THR A 387 12.79 11.17 -5.81
CA THR A 387 13.58 12.03 -4.91
C THR A 387 13.94 13.40 -5.50
N ASP A 388 13.73 13.62 -6.80
CA ASP A 388 14.02 14.87 -7.50
C ASP A 388 12.85 15.30 -8.41
N PRO A 389 11.77 15.87 -7.82
CA PRO A 389 10.59 16.31 -8.56
C PRO A 389 10.89 17.36 -9.65
N ALA A 390 11.99 18.11 -9.52
CA ALA A 390 12.37 19.15 -10.47
C ALA A 390 12.78 18.57 -11.84
N ARG A 391 13.14 17.29 -11.91
CA ARG A 391 13.41 16.57 -13.16
C ARG A 391 12.14 16.15 -13.90
N GLY A 392 10.97 16.32 -13.29
CA GLY A 392 9.69 15.91 -13.85
C GLY A 392 9.56 14.39 -14.01
N GLY A 393 8.71 14.00 -14.96
CA GLY A 393 8.45 12.62 -15.33
C GLY A 393 7.96 12.50 -16.77
N VAL A 394 7.92 11.27 -17.26
CA VAL A 394 7.50 10.95 -18.63
C VAL A 394 6.46 9.85 -18.60
N LEU A 395 5.30 10.07 -19.20
CA LEU A 395 4.35 9.02 -19.54
C LEU A 395 4.76 8.44 -20.90
N VAL A 396 5.33 7.24 -20.88
CA VAL A 396 5.72 6.51 -22.10
C VAL A 396 4.55 5.64 -22.54
N ILE A 397 4.01 5.88 -23.73
CA ILE A 397 2.94 5.09 -24.35
C ILE A 397 3.56 4.26 -25.46
N SER A 398 3.25 2.96 -25.52
CA SER A 398 3.88 2.03 -26.47
C SER A 398 3.76 2.48 -27.94
N ARG A 399 2.60 3.02 -28.31
CA ARG A 399 2.23 3.45 -29.66
C ARG A 399 1.35 4.70 -29.59
N ALA A 400 1.46 5.56 -30.61
CA ALA A 400 0.58 6.73 -30.74
C ALA A 400 -0.83 6.35 -31.17
N GLN A 401 -0.96 5.26 -31.94
CA GLN A 401 -2.22 4.77 -32.48
C GLN A 401 -2.41 3.28 -32.17
N ASP A 402 -3.67 2.87 -32.08
CA ASP A 402 -4.06 1.46 -32.01
C ASP A 402 -3.89 0.73 -33.36
N GLY A 403 -4.34 -0.51 -33.45
CA GLY A 403 -4.28 -1.34 -34.66
C GLY A 403 -5.22 -0.87 -35.78
N GLU A 404 -6.24 -0.07 -35.46
CA GLU A 404 -7.21 0.49 -36.42
C GLU A 404 -6.85 1.90 -36.87
N GLY A 405 -5.83 2.51 -36.27
CA GLY A 405 -5.36 3.86 -36.57
C GLY A 405 -6.06 4.96 -35.77
N ASN A 406 -6.76 4.61 -34.69
CA ASN A 406 -7.28 5.59 -33.74
C ASN A 406 -6.14 6.06 -32.83
N ASP A 407 -6.09 7.36 -32.54
CA ASP A 407 -5.11 7.92 -31.60
C ASP A 407 -5.42 7.42 -30.18
N ILE A 408 -4.40 6.93 -29.47
CA ILE A 408 -4.55 6.50 -28.06
C ILE A 408 -4.85 7.69 -27.16
N ILE A 409 -4.13 8.79 -27.38
CA ILE A 409 -4.42 10.09 -26.79
C ILE A 409 -4.52 11.07 -27.96
N PRO A 410 -5.71 11.62 -28.26
CA PRO A 410 -5.87 12.63 -29.30
C PRO A 410 -4.94 13.83 -29.05
N GLU A 411 -4.39 14.42 -30.11
CA GLU A 411 -3.45 15.56 -30.00
C GLU A 411 -4.05 16.75 -29.22
N GLY A 412 -5.37 16.95 -29.32
CA GLY A 412 -6.09 17.98 -28.56
C GLY A 412 -6.16 17.73 -27.05
N ASP A 413 -6.04 16.48 -26.61
CA ASP A 413 -6.27 16.05 -25.23
C ASP A 413 -4.93 15.85 -24.49
N ALA A 414 -3.81 15.73 -25.22
CA ALA A 414 -2.49 15.47 -24.64
C ALA A 414 -2.09 16.48 -23.56
N ALA A 415 -2.34 17.77 -23.76
CA ALA A 415 -2.03 18.81 -22.78
C ALA A 415 -2.88 18.70 -21.50
N GLU A 416 -4.11 18.23 -21.61
CA GLU A 416 -4.99 18.00 -20.46
C GLU A 416 -4.53 16.79 -19.66
N VAL A 417 -4.15 15.70 -20.33
CA VAL A 417 -3.56 14.51 -19.69
C VAL A 417 -2.25 14.86 -18.97
N GLU A 418 -1.35 15.60 -19.62
CA GLU A 418 -0.11 16.09 -19.00
C GLU A 418 -0.40 16.95 -17.77
N ALA A 419 -1.38 17.86 -17.86
CA ALA A 419 -1.77 18.71 -16.74
C ALA A 419 -2.38 17.92 -15.58
N ALA A 420 -3.26 16.95 -15.87
CA ALA A 420 -3.89 16.09 -14.88
C ALA A 420 -2.85 15.25 -14.12
N LEU A 421 -1.98 14.55 -14.84
CA LEU A 421 -0.90 13.77 -14.24
C LEU A 421 0.09 14.67 -13.49
N SER A 422 0.38 15.87 -14.01
CA SER A 422 1.27 16.81 -13.32
C SER A 422 0.70 17.29 -11.99
N ARG A 423 -0.62 17.52 -11.91
CA ARG A 423 -1.31 17.84 -10.66
C ARG A 423 -1.26 16.65 -9.71
N GLN A 424 -1.59 15.44 -10.19
CA GLN A 424 -1.62 14.23 -9.37
C GLN A 424 -0.26 13.92 -8.73
N PHE A 425 0.84 14.01 -9.48
CA PHE A 425 2.18 13.64 -9.00
C PHE A 425 3.02 14.82 -8.49
N GLY A 426 2.45 16.04 -8.49
CA GLY A 426 3.11 17.26 -8.03
C GLY A 426 4.39 17.62 -8.79
N ARG A 427 4.49 17.23 -10.07
CA ARG A 427 5.69 17.43 -10.91
C ARG A 427 5.32 17.47 -12.38
N ALA A 428 6.12 18.14 -13.21
CA ALA A 428 5.83 18.20 -14.65
C ALA A 428 5.91 16.81 -15.28
N ILE A 429 4.83 16.37 -15.92
CA ILE A 429 4.75 15.13 -16.69
C ILE A 429 4.59 15.47 -18.17
N THR A 430 5.38 14.83 -19.03
CA THR A 430 5.27 14.93 -20.48
C THR A 430 4.96 13.58 -21.10
N ILE A 431 4.25 13.57 -22.23
CA ILE A 431 3.96 12.34 -22.99
C ILE A 431 5.09 12.04 -23.98
N ALA A 432 5.46 10.76 -24.07
CA ALA A 432 6.37 10.25 -25.09
C ALA A 432 5.86 8.92 -25.66
N TYR A 433 6.19 8.64 -26.92
CA TYR A 433 5.85 7.37 -27.55
C TYR A 433 7.10 6.53 -27.78
N GLY A 434 7.05 5.26 -27.41
CA GLY A 434 8.18 4.33 -27.55
C GLY A 434 7.98 3.04 -26.74
N CYS A 435 8.94 2.12 -26.81
CA CYS A 435 8.84 0.87 -26.06
C CYS A 435 8.72 1.11 -24.56
N LEU A 436 7.84 0.34 -23.92
CA LEU A 436 7.70 0.31 -22.47
C LEU A 436 9.00 -0.22 -21.83
N PRO A 437 9.37 0.26 -20.63
CA PRO A 437 10.55 -0.25 -19.96
C PRO A 437 10.44 -1.76 -19.68
N GLU A 438 11.38 -2.53 -20.20
CA GLU A 438 11.42 -3.98 -19.99
C GLU A 438 11.78 -4.32 -18.54
N GLY A 439 11.27 -5.44 -18.04
CA GLY A 439 11.58 -5.94 -16.70
C GLY A 439 10.41 -6.67 -16.06
N ARG A 440 10.61 -7.10 -14.81
CA ARG A 440 9.57 -7.68 -13.96
C ARG A 440 8.83 -6.57 -13.21
N TYR A 441 7.55 -6.79 -12.95
CA TYR A 441 6.69 -5.85 -12.26
C TYR A 441 5.92 -6.56 -11.14
N ALA A 442 5.84 -5.92 -9.98
CA ALA A 442 4.91 -6.30 -8.92
C ALA A 442 3.56 -5.61 -9.13
N LEU A 443 2.46 -6.31 -8.89
CA LEU A 443 1.11 -5.75 -8.92
C LEU A 443 0.68 -5.40 -7.50
N SER A 444 0.28 -4.15 -7.29
CA SER A 444 -0.33 -3.65 -6.07
C SER A 444 -1.79 -3.29 -6.30
N LEU A 445 -2.66 -3.65 -5.36
CA LEU A 445 -4.00 -3.10 -5.22
C LEU A 445 -4.04 -2.17 -4.02
N VAL A 446 -4.59 -0.97 -4.18
CA VAL A 446 -4.62 0.07 -3.15
C VAL A 446 -6.04 0.63 -3.01
N TYR A 447 -6.62 0.59 -1.81
CA TYR A 447 -7.88 1.27 -1.50
C TYR A 447 -7.67 2.76 -1.20
N GLY A 448 -8.73 3.56 -1.29
CA GLY A 448 -8.69 4.99 -0.93
C GLY A 448 -8.37 5.25 0.54
N THR A 449 -8.51 4.24 1.40
CA THR A 449 -8.06 4.28 2.80
C THR A 449 -6.54 4.09 2.95
N GLY A 450 -5.82 3.83 1.87
CA GLY A 450 -4.38 3.52 1.86
C GLY A 450 -4.05 2.05 2.15
N GLN A 451 -5.04 1.23 2.49
CA GLN A 451 -4.84 -0.22 2.67
C GLN A 451 -4.49 -0.85 1.33
N ALA A 452 -3.39 -1.59 1.29
CA ALA A 452 -2.84 -2.13 0.05
C ALA A 452 -2.37 -3.58 0.20
N TRP A 453 -2.21 -4.24 -0.94
CA TRP A 453 -1.60 -5.55 -1.04
C TRP A 453 -0.76 -5.60 -2.32
N THR A 454 0.41 -6.23 -2.26
CA THR A 454 1.32 -6.33 -3.41
C THR A 454 1.71 -7.79 -3.66
N VAL A 455 1.76 -8.20 -4.93
CA VAL A 455 2.28 -9.51 -5.36
C VAL A 455 3.38 -9.34 -6.43
N PRO A 456 4.44 -10.17 -6.43
CA PRO A 456 4.73 -11.19 -5.42
C PRO A 456 4.98 -10.56 -4.05
N ASN A 457 4.56 -11.26 -3.01
CA ASN A 457 4.85 -10.95 -1.61
C ASN A 457 5.94 -11.90 -1.09
N GLU A 458 6.52 -11.53 0.05
CA GLU A 458 7.57 -12.26 0.77
C GLU A 458 7.18 -13.70 1.14
#